data_AF-A0A953YWG0-F1
#
_entry.id   AF-A0A953YWG0-F1
#
_cell.length_a   1.000
_cell.length_b   1.000
_cell.length_c   1.000
_cell.angle_alpha   90.00
_cell.angle_beta   90.00
_cell.angle_gamma   90.00
#
_symmetry.space_group_name_H-M   'P 1'
#
loop_
_entity.id
_entity.type
_entity.pdbx_description
1 polymer ?
#
loop_
_entity_poly.entity_id
_entity_poly.type
_entity_poly.pdbx_seq_one_letter_code
_entity_poly.pdbx_strand_id
1 'polypeptide(L)' 'MAYVRTVKTSSGATAVQVVWSWRKGSRSIEHLGSAHNEVELVALKAAAAERLAAGQTELDLGIAGHLEPG' A
#
# COMPACT_ATOMS: atom_id res chain seq x y z
N MET A 1 -6.52 7.50 -0.25
CA MET A 1 -5.87 7.13 1.02
C MET A 1 -5.22 5.76 0.86
N ALA A 2 -3.94 5.64 1.19
CA ALA A 2 -3.24 4.36 1.19
C ALA A 2 -3.21 3.79 2.61
N TYR A 3 -3.32 2.47 2.76
CA TYR A 3 -3.14 1.81 4.05
C TYR A 3 -2.57 0.40 3.88
N VAL A 4 -1.79 -0.04 4.87
CA VAL A 4 -1.28 -1.41 4.95
C VAL A 4 -2.33 -2.28 5.62
N ARG A 5 -2.66 -3.42 5.01
CA ARG A 5 -3.48 -4.46 5.64
C ARG A 5 -2.66 -5.72 5.83
N THR A 6 -2.81 -6.33 6.99
CA THR A 6 -2.21 -7.62 7.33
C THR A 6 -3.28 -8.68 7.46
N VAL A 7 -3.10 -9.84 6.83
CA VAL A 7 -4.04 -10.96 6.85
C VAL A 7 -3.33 -12.19 7.42
N LYS A 8 -3.88 -12.79 8.47
CA LYS A 8 -3.39 -14.09 8.95
C LYS A 8 -3.87 -15.19 8.01
N THR A 9 -2.93 -16.00 7.53
CA THR A 9 -3.20 -17.16 6.70
C THR A 9 -3.40 -18.41 7.57
N SER A 10 -4.06 -19.43 7.04
CA SER A 10 -4.30 -20.69 7.75
C SER A 10 -3.01 -21.43 8.13
N SER A 11 -1.89 -21.12 7.48
CA SER A 11 -0.57 -21.72 7.75
C SER A 11 0.22 -20.99 8.85
N GLY A 12 -0.37 -19.97 9.50
CA GLY A 12 0.30 -19.18 10.53
C GLY A 12 1.12 -17.99 10.01
N ALA A 13 1.28 -17.87 8.69
CA ALA A 13 1.95 -16.70 8.10
C ALA A 13 1.03 -15.47 8.06
N THR A 14 1.61 -14.28 8.14
CA THR A 14 0.93 -12.99 8.03
C THR A 14 1.24 -12.35 6.68
N ALA A 15 0.25 -12.36 5.78
CA ALA A 15 0.35 -11.69 4.49
C ALA A 15 0.19 -10.18 4.64
N VAL A 16 1.13 -9.40 4.11
CA VAL A 16 1.13 -7.93 4.13
C VAL A 16 0.79 -7.43 2.73
N GLN A 17 -0.22 -6.57 2.65
CA GLN A 17 -0.70 -5.96 1.41
C GLN A 17 -0.84 -4.46 1.59
N VAL A 18 -0.54 -3.70 0.55
CA VAL A 18 -0.74 -2.25 0.51
C VAL A 18 -1.97 -1.96 -0.34
N VAL A 19 -2.97 -1.34 0.27
CA VAL A 19 -4.20 -0.95 -0.42
C VAL A 19 -4.12 0.53 -0.75
N TRP A 20 -4.23 0.83 -2.03
CA TRP A 20 -4.25 2.16 -2.61
C TRP A 20 -5.71 2.51 -2.95
N SER A 21 -6.28 3.55 -2.34
CA SER A 21 -7.57 4.10 -2.77
C SER A 21 -7.38 5.47 -3.41
N TRP A 22 -7.87 5.60 -4.65
CA TRP A 22 -7.93 6.89 -5.35
C TRP A 22 -9.31 7.52 -5.21
N ARG A 23 -9.38 8.86 -5.15
CA ARG A 23 -10.63 9.62 -4.97
C ARG A 23 -11.67 9.39 -6.09
N LYS A 24 -11.24 8.80 -7.21
CA LYS A 24 -12.05 8.57 -8.41
C LYS A 24 -12.64 7.14 -8.49
N GLY A 25 -12.56 6.35 -7.41
CA GLY A 25 -13.28 5.07 -7.26
C GLY A 25 -12.43 3.81 -7.48
N SER A 26 -11.20 3.94 -7.99
CA SER A 26 -10.32 2.79 -8.17
C SER A 26 -9.57 2.47 -6.87
N ARG A 27 -9.64 1.19 -6.48
CA ARG A 27 -8.79 0.62 -5.43
C ARG A 27 -7.79 -0.35 -6.07
N SER A 28 -6.51 -0.10 -5.90
CA SER A 28 -5.44 -1.03 -6.26
C SER A 28 -4.96 -1.73 -5.00
N ILE A 29 -4.74 -3.04 -5.08
CA ILE A 29 -4.21 -3.82 -3.98
C ILE A 29 -2.88 -4.39 -4.46
N GLU A 30 -1.80 -3.94 -3.84
CA GLU A 30 -0.47 -4.47 -4.07
C GLU A 30 -0.16 -5.52 -3.00
N HIS A 31 0.29 -6.69 -3.44
CA HIS A 31 0.71 -7.76 -2.54
C HIS A 31 2.22 -7.67 -2.31
N LEU A 32 2.62 -7.47 -1.04
CA LEU A 32 4.02 -7.28 -0.67
C LEU A 32 4.72 -8.59 -0.28
N GLY A 33 4.00 -9.49 0.40
CA GLY A 33 4.51 -10.83 0.76
C GLY A 33 3.90 -11.39 2.04
N SER A 34 4.33 -12.59 2.41
CA SER A 34 3.89 -13.31 3.62
C SER A 34 5.03 -13.42 4.62
N ALA A 35 4.82 -12.98 5.86
CA ALA A 35 5.77 -13.18 6.95
C ALA A 35 5.43 -14.46 7.71
N HIS A 36 6.38 -15.38 7.83
CA HIS A 36 6.20 -16.60 8.63
C HIS A 36 6.70 -16.42 10.06
N ASN A 37 7.54 -15.41 10.28
CA ASN A 37 8.17 -15.09 11.55
C ASN A 37 8.02 -13.60 11.89
N GLU A 38 8.21 -13.24 13.16
CA GLU A 38 8.15 -11.84 13.60
C GLU A 38 9.20 -10.96 12.91
N VAL A 39 10.39 -11.49 12.63
CA VAL A 39 11.46 -10.78 11.92
C VAL A 39 11.02 -10.41 10.49
N GLU A 40 10.43 -11.35 9.77
CA GLU A 40 9.90 -11.11 8.42
C GLU A 40 8.73 -10.13 8.46
N LEU A 41 7.91 -10.18 9.52
CA LEU A 41 6.79 -9.25 9.69
C LEU A 41 7.26 -7.81 9.88
N VAL A 42 8.33 -7.60 10.65
CA VAL A 42 8.93 -6.29 10.85
C VAL A 42 9.52 -5.76 9.53
N ALA A 43 10.23 -6.60 8.79
CA ALA A 43 10.78 -6.24 7.48
C ALA A 43 9.67 -5.89 6.46
N LEU A 44 8.62 -6.71 6.36
CA LEU A 44 7.48 -6.44 5.48
C LEU A 44 6.71 -5.20 5.90
N LYS A 45 6.56 -4.92 7.20
CA LYS A 45 5.94 -3.69 7.70
C LYS A 45 6.76 -2.46 7.32
N ALA A 46 8.08 -2.51 7.46
CA ALA A 46 8.97 -1.42 7.06
C ALA A 46 8.89 -1.17 5.54
N ALA A 47 8.97 -2.23 4.74
CA ALA A 47 8.79 -2.14 3.29
C ALA A 47 7.40 -1.61 2.91
N ALA A 48 6.34 -2.03 3.62
CA ALA A 48 4.98 -1.54 3.37
C ALA A 48 4.83 -0.06 3.71
N ALA A 49 5.48 0.42 4.77
CA ALA A 49 5.50 1.84 5.13
C ALA A 49 6.27 2.67 4.10
N GLU A 50 7.41 2.17 3.61
CA GLU A 50 8.18 2.81 2.53
C GLU A 50 7.37 2.85 1.23
N ARG A 51 6.70 1.76 0.87
CA ARG A 51 5.78 1.72 -0.28
C ARG A 51 4.66 2.72 -0.11
N LEU A 52 4.06 2.79 1.07
CA LEU A 52 2.99 3.73 1.38
C LEU A 52 3.45 5.18 1.23
N ALA A 53 4.67 5.51 1.67
CA ALA A 53 5.29 6.81 1.48
C ALA A 53 5.59 7.09 -0.01
N ALA A 54 6.20 6.15 -0.73
CA ALA A 54 6.57 6.28 -2.13
C ALA A 54 5.34 6.45 -3.04
N GLY A 55 4.31 5.62 -2.86
CA GLY A 55 3.08 5.75 -3.63
C GLY A 55 2.22 6.93 -3.17
N GLN A 56 2.33 7.43 -1.94
CA GLN A 56 1.79 8.75 -1.56
C GLN A 56 2.50 9.88 -2.30
N THR A 57 3.83 9.82 -2.46
CA THR A 57 4.57 10.80 -3.26
C THR A 57 4.19 10.73 -4.74
N GLU A 58 4.04 9.53 -5.32
CA GLU A 58 3.57 9.37 -6.72
C GLU A 58 2.10 9.83 -6.90
N LEU A 59 1.25 9.58 -5.90
CA LEU A 59 -0.13 10.10 -5.80
C LEU A 59 -0.19 11.63 -5.75
N ASP A 60 0.73 12.26 -5.01
CA ASP A 60 0.84 13.71 -4.83
C ASP A 60 1.41 14.40 -6.09
N LEU A 61 2.18 13.68 -6.91
CA LEU A 61 2.83 14.17 -8.14
C LEU A 61 1.93 14.19 -9.40
N GLY A 62 0.63 14.47 -9.24
CA GLY A 62 -0.14 15.14 -10.30
C GLY A 62 -1.27 14.37 -10.97
N ILE A 63 -2.47 14.40 -10.37
CA ILE A 63 -3.73 14.41 -11.13
C ILE A 63 -4.78 15.37 -10.50
N ALA A 64 -4.32 16.44 -9.85
CA ALA A 64 -5.13 17.63 -9.60
C ALA A 64 -4.84 18.75 -10.64
N GLY A 65 -4.29 18.38 -11.81
CA GLY A 65 -4.07 19.26 -12.94
C GLY A 65 -5.09 19.03 -14.05
N HIS A 66 -6.38 19.23 -13.77
CA HIS A 66 -7.30 19.68 -14.81
C HIS A 66 -7.70 21.10 -14.44
N LEU A 67 -6.75 22.01 -14.65
CA LEU A 67 -6.98 23.44 -14.72
C LEU A 67 -6.94 23.76 -16.20
N GLU A 68 -8.09 23.76 -16.88
CA GLU A 68 -8.22 24.46 -18.15
C GLU A 68 -9.17 25.65 -17.90
N PRO A 69 -8.63 26.86 -17.67
CA PRO A 69 -9.36 28.10 -17.91
C PRO A 69 -9.32 28.41 -19.42
N GLY A 70 -10.49 28.37 -20.05
CA GLY A 70 -10.71 28.79 -21.43
C GLY A 70 -12.20 28.94 -21.72
#